data_AF-Q7Z874-F1
#
_entry.id   AF-Q7Z874-F1
#
_cell.length_a   1.000
_cell.length_b   1.000
_cell.length_c   1.000
_cell.angle_alpha   90.00
_cell.angle_beta   90.00
_cell.angle_gamma   90.00
#
_symmetry.space_group_name_H-M   'P 1'
#
loop_
_entity.id
_entity.type
_entity.pdbx_description
1 polymer ?
#
loop_
_entity_poly.entity_id
_entity_poly.type
_entity_poly.pdbx_seq_one_letter_code
_entity_poly.pdbx_strand_id
1 'polypeptide(L)'
;ARGNEVINEDAVKEVPAYIRAVQRDIKEYISKHAPRSIPVGYSAADIRNILADTWAYMSCQIDDSDISLSDFFGLNSYSWCGDASFTTSGYNKLVEQFAETSLPVFFSEYGCNEVQPRIFTEVGALYGKEMTKAMGGGLVYEYSQESNDFGLVQLHPNNTATILIDYDNLMDQYRKVDLSLLESLDPSATSIKPPKCSPDLIKDTKHFENDFKVPKAPEEVPEMIKNGIKNPNKGNLVEVKNTKVKFEVYNKDGVILENLSIKVLQDFQSNLPGEKTSGAPGAVKEKKKGAASTLSTSNALSLLAAVVGLTLLMV
;
A
#
# COMPACT_ATOMS: atom_id res chain seq x y z
N ALA A 1 -6.57 5.50 8.51
CA ALA A 1 -6.94 4.95 9.83
C ALA A 1 -6.54 5.95 10.93
N ARG A 2 -7.23 5.96 12.08
CA ARG A 2 -6.85 6.80 13.25
C ARG A 2 -6.28 5.99 14.43
N GLY A 3 -6.02 4.71 14.19
CA GLY A 3 -5.09 3.85 14.93
C GLY A 3 -4.46 2.89 13.92
N ASN A 4 -3.16 2.65 14.05
CA ASN A 4 -2.40 1.69 13.25
C ASN A 4 -1.66 0.76 14.20
N GLU A 5 -1.96 -0.53 14.16
CA GLU A 5 -1.25 -1.57 14.92
C GLU A 5 -1.14 -1.32 16.43
N VAL A 6 -2.04 -0.49 16.98
CA VAL A 6 -2.05 -0.17 18.42
C VAL A 6 -2.40 -1.40 19.27
N ILE A 7 -3.24 -2.30 18.73
CA ILE A 7 -3.47 -3.63 19.29
C ILE A 7 -2.38 -4.54 18.71
N ASN A 8 -1.28 -4.66 19.43
CA ASN A 8 -0.16 -5.55 19.15
C ASN A 8 0.11 -6.50 20.33
N GLU A 9 1.21 -7.26 20.29
CA GLU A 9 1.58 -8.26 21.31
C GLU A 9 1.79 -7.67 22.72
N ASP A 10 2.11 -6.37 22.77
CA ASP A 10 2.37 -5.60 23.98
C ASP A 10 1.17 -4.71 24.39
N ALA A 11 0.07 -4.75 23.64
CA ALA A 11 -1.10 -3.94 23.93
C ALA A 11 -1.75 -4.33 25.25
N VAL A 12 -2.22 -3.30 25.98
CA VAL A 12 -3.05 -3.48 27.17
C VAL A 12 -4.51 -3.61 26.79
N LYS A 13 -5.28 -4.32 27.62
CA LYS A 13 -6.66 -4.73 27.33
C LYS A 13 -7.67 -3.60 27.07
N GLU A 14 -7.35 -2.40 27.51
CA GLU A 14 -8.20 -1.20 27.36
C GLU A 14 -8.05 -0.55 25.97
N VAL A 15 -6.95 -0.81 25.25
CA VAL A 15 -6.64 -0.20 23.94
C VAL A 15 -7.80 -0.31 22.93
N PRO A 16 -8.43 -1.47 22.72
CA PRO A 16 -9.56 -1.59 21.79
C PRO A 16 -10.71 -0.62 22.11
N ALA A 17 -11.02 -0.41 23.38
CA ALA A 17 -12.08 0.50 23.81
C ALA A 17 -11.75 1.97 23.49
N TYR A 18 -10.48 2.37 23.67
CA TYR A 18 -10.01 3.70 23.30
C TYR A 18 -10.01 3.94 21.78
N ILE A 19 -9.68 2.93 20.97
CA ILE A 19 -9.78 3.04 19.52
C ILE A 19 -11.23 3.36 19.10
N ARG A 20 -12.21 2.61 19.62
CA ARG A 20 -13.64 2.89 19.38
C ARG A 20 -14.05 4.30 19.84
N ALA A 21 -13.54 4.76 20.99
CA ALA A 21 -13.81 6.12 21.47
C ALA A 21 -13.28 7.20 20.51
N VAL A 22 -12.05 7.03 20.01
CA VAL A 22 -11.47 7.95 19.01
C VAL A 22 -12.26 7.91 17.70
N GLN A 23 -12.70 6.73 17.26
CA GLN A 23 -13.53 6.60 16.06
C GLN A 23 -14.87 7.33 16.21
N ARG A 24 -15.56 7.12 17.34
CA ARG A 24 -16.78 7.85 17.70
C ARG A 24 -16.55 9.36 17.61
N ASP A 25 -15.55 9.87 18.33
CA ASP A 25 -15.30 11.31 18.47
C ASP A 25 -14.95 11.96 17.12
N ILE A 26 -14.16 11.28 16.28
CA ILE A 26 -13.81 11.75 14.93
C ILE A 26 -15.01 11.71 13.99
N LYS A 27 -15.82 10.64 14.03
CA LYS A 27 -17.04 10.53 13.22
C LYS A 27 -18.06 11.62 13.61
N GLU A 28 -18.22 11.90 14.90
CA GLU A 28 -19.03 13.01 15.38
C GLU A 28 -18.52 14.37 14.89
N TYR A 29 -17.20 14.61 14.96
CA TYR A 29 -16.60 15.84 14.42
C TYR A 29 -16.86 15.99 12.92
N ILE A 30 -16.61 14.93 12.13
CA ILE A 30 -16.84 14.92 10.67
C ILE A 30 -18.31 15.22 10.36
N SER A 31 -19.24 14.61 11.08
CA SER A 31 -20.68 14.80 10.87
C SER A 31 -21.14 16.25 11.02
N LYS A 32 -20.44 17.05 11.84
CA LYS A 32 -20.76 18.45 12.11
C LYS A 32 -20.00 19.44 11.24
N HIS A 33 -18.76 19.10 10.86
CA HIS A 33 -17.81 20.06 10.29
C HIS A 33 -17.31 19.74 8.89
N ALA A 34 -17.67 18.58 8.32
CA ALA A 34 -17.29 18.20 6.96
C ALA A 34 -18.53 18.15 6.05
N PRO A 35 -18.43 18.65 4.79
CA PRO A 35 -19.52 18.55 3.83
C PRO A 35 -19.73 17.12 3.29
N ARG A 36 -18.79 16.21 3.54
CA ARG A 36 -18.81 14.82 3.10
C ARG A 36 -18.64 13.91 4.31
N SER A 37 -19.42 12.84 4.36
CA SER A 37 -19.18 11.74 5.30
C SER A 37 -17.89 11.02 4.90
N ILE A 38 -16.84 11.22 5.70
CA ILE A 38 -15.55 10.56 5.51
C ILE A 38 -15.51 9.34 6.44
N PRO A 39 -15.33 8.11 5.92
CA PRO A 39 -15.32 6.92 6.76
C PRO A 39 -14.09 6.90 7.67
N VAL A 40 -14.25 6.36 8.88
CA VAL A 40 -13.21 6.22 9.89
C VAL A 40 -13.08 4.75 10.29
N GLY A 41 -11.99 4.12 9.87
CA GLY A 41 -11.66 2.73 10.19
C GLY A 41 -10.37 2.57 10.99
N TYR A 42 -10.07 1.32 11.29
CA TYR A 42 -8.86 0.87 12.00
C TYR A 42 -7.93 0.11 11.06
N SER A 43 -6.61 0.21 11.28
CA SER A 43 -5.58 -0.55 10.58
C SER A 43 -4.92 -1.49 11.59
N ALA A 44 -5.13 -2.79 11.43
CA ALA A 44 -4.72 -3.83 12.37
C ALA A 44 -3.43 -4.52 11.92
N ALA A 45 -2.63 -4.97 12.89
CA ALA A 45 -1.53 -5.90 12.63
C ALA A 45 -2.06 -7.31 12.37
N ASP A 46 -1.37 -8.09 11.54
CA ASP A 46 -1.73 -9.47 11.22
C ASP A 46 -1.32 -10.50 12.29
N ILE A 47 -1.74 -10.25 13.53
CA ILE A 47 -1.43 -11.09 14.70
C ILE A 47 -2.51 -12.16 14.85
N ARG A 48 -2.26 -13.31 14.22
CA ARG A 48 -3.27 -14.36 13.97
C ARG A 48 -4.03 -14.86 15.20
N ASN A 49 -3.39 -14.90 16.37
CA ASN A 49 -4.04 -15.37 17.60
C ASN A 49 -5.06 -14.39 18.18
N ILE A 50 -4.94 -13.08 17.88
CA ILE A 50 -5.87 -12.05 18.37
C ILE A 50 -6.69 -11.40 17.25
N LEU A 51 -6.38 -11.67 15.98
CA LEU A 51 -7.00 -11.00 14.84
C LEU A 51 -8.53 -11.16 14.81
N ALA A 52 -9.04 -12.34 15.18
CA ALA A 52 -10.48 -12.58 15.27
C ALA A 52 -11.14 -11.70 16.34
N ASP A 53 -10.52 -11.57 17.51
CA ASP A 53 -10.99 -10.72 18.60
C ASP A 53 -10.88 -9.23 18.22
N THR A 54 -9.77 -8.81 17.58
CA THR A 54 -9.59 -7.45 17.05
C THR A 54 -10.68 -7.08 16.05
N TRP A 55 -10.93 -7.96 15.07
CA TRP A 55 -11.98 -7.75 14.08
C TRP A 55 -13.37 -7.73 14.71
N ALA A 56 -13.70 -8.68 15.59
CA ALA A 56 -14.98 -8.72 16.28
C ALA A 56 -15.21 -7.46 17.12
N TYR A 57 -14.18 -6.99 17.85
CA TYR A 57 -14.27 -5.79 18.67
C TYR A 57 -14.50 -4.52 17.84
N MET A 58 -13.91 -4.44 16.65
CA MET A 58 -14.06 -3.29 15.75
C MET A 58 -15.32 -3.35 14.88
N SER A 59 -15.92 -4.53 14.72
CA SER A 59 -17.05 -4.79 13.81
C SER A 59 -18.39 -5.08 14.49
N CYS A 60 -18.43 -5.32 15.81
CA CYS A 60 -19.69 -5.51 16.51
C CYS A 60 -20.36 -4.19 16.93
N GLN A 61 -21.69 -4.13 16.88
CA GLN A 61 -22.49 -3.00 17.33
C GLN A 61 -22.90 -3.13 18.81
N ILE A 62 -22.67 -2.10 19.61
CA ILE A 62 -23.07 -2.05 21.03
C ILE A 62 -24.57 -1.76 21.16
N ASP A 63 -25.09 -0.86 20.32
CA ASP A 63 -26.50 -0.53 20.18
C ASP A 63 -26.89 -0.32 18.70
N ASP A 64 -28.17 -0.07 18.43
CA ASP A 64 -28.69 0.03 17.06
C ASP A 64 -28.20 1.29 16.30
N SER A 65 -27.52 2.21 16.98
CA SER A 65 -27.03 3.50 16.45
C SER A 65 -25.56 3.76 16.81
N ASP A 66 -24.77 2.69 16.89
CA ASP A 66 -23.41 2.77 17.42
C ASP A 66 -22.42 3.45 16.44
N ILE A 67 -22.18 4.74 16.68
CA ILE A 67 -21.23 5.54 15.91
C ILE A 67 -19.75 5.20 16.21
N SER A 68 -19.46 4.43 17.26
CA SER A 68 -18.09 3.99 17.61
C SER A 68 -17.57 2.84 16.74
N LEU A 69 -18.45 2.20 15.96
CA LEU A 69 -18.12 1.14 15.03
C LEU A 69 -17.13 1.61 13.95
N SER A 70 -16.20 0.72 13.55
CA SER A 70 -15.32 0.97 12.40
C SER A 70 -16.10 0.97 11.09
N ASP A 71 -15.83 1.96 10.23
CA ASP A 71 -16.44 2.01 8.88
C ASP A 71 -15.72 1.10 7.86
N PHE A 72 -14.48 0.69 8.17
CA PHE A 72 -13.67 -0.27 7.42
C PHE A 72 -12.58 -0.85 8.31
N PHE A 73 -11.99 -1.97 7.89
CA PHE A 73 -10.90 -2.65 8.61
C PHE A 73 -9.74 -2.91 7.65
N GLY A 74 -8.64 -2.18 7.86
CA GLY A 74 -7.37 -2.43 7.20
C GLY A 74 -6.59 -3.51 7.94
N LEU A 75 -5.92 -4.38 7.21
CA LEU A 75 -4.99 -5.36 7.76
C LEU A 75 -3.60 -5.19 7.13
N ASN A 76 -2.58 -5.03 7.96
CA ASN A 76 -1.19 -5.02 7.53
C ASN A 76 -0.70 -6.47 7.44
N SER A 77 -0.75 -7.07 6.25
CA SER A 77 -0.45 -8.50 6.07
C SER A 77 0.76 -8.71 5.17
N TYR A 78 1.83 -9.23 5.78
CA TYR A 78 3.08 -9.59 5.12
C TYR A 78 3.26 -11.12 5.02
N SER A 79 2.18 -11.89 5.16
CA SER A 79 2.24 -13.35 5.23
C SER A 79 2.53 -14.05 3.89
N TRP A 80 2.54 -13.30 2.78
CA TRP A 80 2.93 -13.79 1.46
C TRP A 80 4.31 -13.26 1.08
N CYS A 81 5.32 -14.14 1.05
CA CYS A 81 6.69 -13.80 0.69
C CYS A 81 7.15 -14.65 -0.52
N GLY A 82 7.77 -14.01 -1.52
CA GLY A 82 8.23 -14.68 -2.73
C GLY A 82 7.10 -15.33 -3.52
N ASP A 83 7.34 -16.54 -4.06
CA ASP A 83 6.34 -17.30 -4.83
C ASP A 83 5.49 -18.22 -3.93
N ALA A 84 4.89 -17.63 -2.89
CA ALA A 84 3.96 -18.35 -2.02
C ALA A 84 2.66 -18.69 -2.77
N SER A 85 1.77 -19.41 -2.08
CA SER A 85 0.44 -19.76 -2.59
C SER A 85 -0.63 -19.26 -1.64
N PHE A 86 -1.88 -19.21 -2.11
CA PHE A 86 -3.04 -18.80 -1.31
C PHE A 86 -3.21 -19.58 0.00
N THR A 87 -2.74 -20.84 0.05
CA THR A 87 -2.80 -21.67 1.26
C THR A 87 -1.56 -21.51 2.13
N THR A 88 -0.37 -21.49 1.53
CA THR A 88 0.88 -21.39 2.31
C THR A 88 1.11 -20.01 2.91
N SER A 89 0.53 -18.96 2.31
CA SER A 89 0.52 -17.60 2.89
C SER A 89 -0.54 -17.40 3.97
N GLY A 90 -1.46 -18.35 4.16
CA GLY A 90 -2.61 -18.20 5.07
C GLY A 90 -3.71 -17.25 4.58
N TYR A 91 -3.66 -16.79 3.32
CA TYR A 91 -4.73 -15.96 2.74
C TYR A 91 -6.08 -16.68 2.70
N ASN A 92 -6.09 -18.01 2.51
CA ASN A 92 -7.29 -18.83 2.65
C ASN A 92 -7.94 -18.70 4.04
N LYS A 93 -7.13 -18.55 5.10
CA LYS A 93 -7.63 -18.38 6.47
C LYS A 93 -8.16 -16.97 6.73
N LEU A 94 -7.58 -15.97 6.08
CA LEU A 94 -8.15 -14.61 6.09
C LEU A 94 -9.53 -14.58 5.42
N VAL A 95 -9.67 -15.21 4.26
CA VAL A 95 -10.96 -15.28 3.56
C VAL A 95 -12.00 -16.03 4.39
N GLU A 96 -11.62 -17.17 5.00
CA GLU A 96 -12.50 -17.91 5.90
C GLU A 96 -12.97 -17.05 7.08
N GLN A 97 -12.06 -16.27 7.67
CA GLN A 97 -12.37 -15.42 8.81
C GLN A 97 -13.28 -14.23 8.46
N PHE A 98 -13.07 -13.60 7.30
CA PHE A 98 -13.79 -12.38 6.90
C PHE A 98 -14.98 -12.62 5.97
N ALA A 99 -15.34 -13.88 5.69
CA ALA A 99 -16.40 -14.23 4.75
C ALA A 99 -17.77 -13.60 5.07
N GLU A 100 -18.07 -13.36 6.35
CA GLU A 100 -19.34 -12.77 6.82
C GLU A 100 -19.13 -11.35 7.42
N THR A 101 -18.15 -10.60 6.93
CA THR A 101 -17.88 -9.25 7.42
C THR A 101 -19.00 -8.28 7.05
N SER A 102 -19.42 -7.45 8.01
CA SER A 102 -20.37 -6.35 7.83
C SER A 102 -19.72 -5.03 7.41
N LEU A 103 -18.40 -5.01 7.28
CA LEU A 103 -17.62 -3.83 6.91
C LEU A 103 -16.55 -4.20 5.87
N PRO A 104 -16.15 -3.26 4.99
CA PRO A 104 -15.09 -3.50 4.02
C PRO A 104 -13.76 -3.86 4.71
N VAL A 105 -13.18 -5.00 4.35
CA VAL A 105 -11.86 -5.44 4.81
C VAL A 105 -10.89 -5.39 3.64
N PHE A 106 -9.69 -4.85 3.82
CA PHE A 106 -8.66 -4.79 2.78
C PHE A 106 -7.28 -4.82 3.40
N PHE A 107 -6.24 -5.11 2.61
CA PHE A 107 -4.88 -4.96 3.11
C PHE A 107 -4.48 -3.49 3.11
N SER A 108 -4.36 -2.89 4.30
CA SER A 108 -3.81 -1.54 4.44
C SER A 108 -2.34 -1.50 4.06
N GLU A 109 -1.63 -2.62 4.21
CA GLU A 109 -0.26 -2.84 3.75
C GLU A 109 -0.09 -4.30 3.32
N TYR A 110 0.65 -4.52 2.23
CA TYR A 110 1.17 -5.82 1.81
C TYR A 110 2.50 -5.66 1.05
N GLY A 111 3.20 -6.77 0.83
CA GLY A 111 4.42 -6.81 -0.02
C GLY A 111 5.67 -7.19 0.76
N CYS A 112 5.67 -8.39 1.36
CA CYS A 112 6.79 -8.94 2.13
C CYS A 112 8.11 -8.88 1.34
N ASN A 113 9.18 -8.38 1.98
CA ASN A 113 10.50 -8.22 1.37
C ASN A 113 11.55 -9.23 1.87
N GLU A 114 11.15 -10.31 2.55
CA GLU A 114 12.05 -11.42 2.97
C GLU A 114 12.70 -12.13 1.77
N VAL A 115 12.03 -12.13 0.61
CA VAL A 115 12.57 -12.63 -0.66
C VAL A 115 12.62 -11.47 -1.65
N GLN A 116 13.81 -11.15 -2.13
CA GLN A 116 14.05 -10.03 -3.06
C GLN A 116 14.69 -10.49 -4.37
N PRO A 117 14.39 -9.82 -5.51
CA PRO A 117 13.41 -8.73 -5.65
C PRO A 117 11.98 -9.24 -5.46
N ARG A 118 11.07 -8.37 -5.01
CA ARG A 118 9.67 -8.77 -4.78
C ARG A 118 8.98 -8.95 -6.12
N ILE A 119 8.40 -10.14 -6.32
CA ILE A 119 7.73 -10.52 -7.57
C ILE A 119 6.21 -10.26 -7.54
N PHE A 120 5.67 -9.90 -6.37
CA PHE A 120 4.29 -9.48 -6.13
C PHE A 120 3.21 -10.48 -6.61
N THR A 121 3.47 -11.79 -6.55
CA THR A 121 2.49 -12.79 -7.01
C THR A 121 1.21 -12.78 -6.17
N GLU A 122 1.25 -12.24 -4.95
CA GLU A 122 0.09 -11.97 -4.10
C GLU A 122 -0.93 -11.04 -4.75
N VAL A 123 -0.54 -10.14 -5.66
CA VAL A 123 -1.49 -9.25 -6.37
C VAL A 123 -2.51 -10.07 -7.14
N GLY A 124 -2.08 -11.13 -7.82
CA GLY A 124 -2.98 -12.02 -8.55
C GLY A 124 -3.96 -12.75 -7.63
N ALA A 125 -3.53 -13.11 -6.43
CA ALA A 125 -4.40 -13.71 -5.42
C ALA A 125 -5.35 -12.68 -4.80
N LEU A 126 -4.85 -11.48 -4.49
CA LEU A 126 -5.56 -10.40 -3.81
C LEU A 126 -6.77 -9.89 -4.61
N TYR A 127 -6.62 -9.79 -5.93
CA TYR A 127 -7.70 -9.38 -6.84
C TYR A 127 -8.38 -10.58 -7.53
N GLY A 128 -8.05 -11.80 -7.12
CA GLY A 128 -8.63 -13.02 -7.66
C GLY A 128 -9.95 -13.41 -7.00
N LYS A 129 -10.68 -14.32 -7.66
CA LYS A 129 -12.05 -14.75 -7.26
C LYS A 129 -12.20 -15.23 -5.83
N GLU A 130 -11.16 -15.84 -5.25
CA GLU A 130 -11.23 -16.37 -3.88
C GLU A 130 -11.14 -15.24 -2.85
N MET A 131 -10.23 -14.28 -3.05
CA MET A 131 -10.04 -13.17 -2.11
C MET A 131 -11.20 -12.17 -2.16
N THR A 132 -11.71 -11.88 -3.36
CA THR A 132 -12.77 -10.88 -3.56
C THR A 132 -14.12 -11.28 -2.96
N LYS A 133 -14.27 -12.52 -2.48
CA LYS A 133 -15.44 -12.95 -1.69
C LYS A 133 -15.50 -12.30 -0.30
N ALA A 134 -14.36 -11.86 0.24
CA ALA A 134 -14.27 -11.38 1.61
C ALA A 134 -13.49 -10.05 1.76
N MET A 135 -12.57 -9.75 0.83
CA MET A 135 -11.67 -8.60 0.94
C MET A 135 -11.67 -7.73 -0.32
N GLY A 136 -11.54 -6.42 -0.14
CA GLY A 136 -11.65 -5.38 -1.16
C GLY A 136 -10.32 -4.89 -1.74
N GLY A 137 -9.32 -5.76 -1.86
CA GLY A 137 -7.99 -5.42 -2.39
C GLY A 137 -7.00 -4.95 -1.32
N GLY A 138 -6.05 -4.10 -1.69
CA GLY A 138 -5.07 -3.57 -0.73
C GLY A 138 -4.07 -2.56 -1.30
N LEU A 139 -3.18 -2.09 -0.43
CA LEU A 139 -2.13 -1.11 -0.75
C LEU A 139 -0.74 -1.72 -0.51
N VAL A 140 0.13 -1.61 -1.51
CA VAL A 140 1.53 -2.07 -1.39
C VAL A 140 2.32 -1.12 -0.48
N TYR A 141 3.17 -1.68 0.37
CA TYR A 141 4.13 -0.93 1.17
C TYR A 141 5.54 -1.07 0.56
N GLU A 142 6.23 -0.01 0.14
CA GLU A 142 5.82 1.40 0.05
C GLU A 142 6.43 2.08 -1.19
N TYR A 143 6.07 3.33 -1.46
CA TYR A 143 6.54 4.01 -2.67
C TYR A 143 8.04 4.37 -2.61
N SER A 144 8.47 5.05 -1.54
CA SER A 144 9.83 5.54 -1.37
C SER A 144 10.76 4.48 -0.80
N GLN A 145 11.96 4.36 -1.36
CA GLN A 145 13.02 3.55 -0.79
C GLN A 145 13.62 4.23 0.45
N GLU A 146 13.46 3.56 1.58
CA GLU A 146 14.06 3.92 2.87
C GLU A 146 15.03 2.83 3.36
N SER A 147 15.48 2.91 4.61
CA SER A 147 16.40 1.91 5.19
C SER A 147 15.75 0.54 5.47
N ASN A 148 14.44 0.44 5.29
CA ASN A 148 13.64 -0.77 5.52
C ASN A 148 13.54 -1.68 4.28
N ASP A 149 14.05 -1.25 3.12
CA ASP A 149 14.05 -2.01 1.87
C ASP A 149 12.66 -2.40 1.32
N PHE A 150 11.69 -1.50 1.46
CA PHE A 150 10.33 -1.66 0.89
C PHE A 150 10.02 -0.77 -0.31
N GLY A 151 10.96 0.07 -0.75
CA GLY A 151 10.70 1.07 -1.78
C GLY A 151 10.47 0.53 -3.18
N LEU A 152 9.64 1.23 -3.94
CA LEU A 152 9.50 1.06 -5.38
C LEU A 152 10.35 2.07 -6.17
N VAL A 153 10.64 3.23 -5.56
CA VAL A 153 11.37 4.34 -6.17
C VAL A 153 12.37 4.91 -5.18
N GLN A 154 13.63 5.02 -5.59
CA GLN A 154 14.65 5.76 -4.86
C GLN A 154 14.54 7.25 -5.18
N LEU A 155 14.32 8.09 -4.17
CA LEU A 155 14.39 9.54 -4.28
C LEU A 155 15.78 10.03 -3.89
N HIS A 156 16.34 10.96 -4.66
CA HIS A 156 17.71 11.47 -4.46
C HIS A 156 17.73 12.92 -3.96
N PRO A 157 18.76 13.35 -3.19
CA PRO A 157 18.86 14.72 -2.68
C PRO A 157 18.92 15.82 -3.75
N ASN A 158 19.32 15.48 -4.97
CA ASN A 158 19.39 16.39 -6.12
C ASN A 158 18.05 16.52 -6.87
N ASN A 159 16.95 16.08 -6.25
CA ASN A 159 15.59 16.03 -6.82
C ASN A 159 15.42 15.08 -8.01
N THR A 160 16.35 14.15 -8.27
CA THR A 160 16.12 13.07 -9.25
C THR A 160 15.48 11.85 -8.58
N ALA A 161 14.96 10.93 -9.38
CA ALA A 161 14.39 9.68 -8.89
C ALA A 161 14.86 8.48 -9.72
N THR A 162 14.98 7.30 -9.11
CA THR A 162 15.29 6.05 -9.80
C THR A 162 14.20 5.03 -9.49
N ILE A 163 13.53 4.54 -10.53
CA ILE A 163 12.59 3.43 -10.44
C ILE A 163 13.38 2.14 -10.13
N LEU A 164 12.94 1.37 -9.14
CA LEU A 164 13.57 0.11 -8.74
C LEU A 164 12.90 -1.09 -9.43
N ILE A 165 13.54 -2.26 -9.39
CA ILE A 165 13.03 -3.49 -10.02
C ILE A 165 11.65 -3.89 -9.51
N ASP A 166 11.37 -3.67 -8.23
CA ASP A 166 10.10 -3.99 -7.60
C ASP A 166 8.93 -3.20 -8.22
N TYR A 167 9.17 -1.96 -8.66
CA TYR A 167 8.15 -1.18 -9.37
C TYR A 167 7.73 -1.84 -10.68
N ASP A 168 8.70 -2.36 -11.45
CA ASP A 168 8.44 -3.04 -12.71
C ASP A 168 7.69 -4.36 -12.46
N ASN A 169 8.13 -5.15 -11.48
CA ASN A 169 7.45 -6.40 -11.08
C ASN A 169 6.01 -6.15 -10.64
N LEU A 170 5.78 -5.14 -9.78
CA LEU A 170 4.45 -4.78 -9.31
C LEU A 170 3.55 -4.32 -10.47
N MET A 171 4.07 -3.48 -11.36
CA MET A 171 3.36 -3.04 -12.56
C MET A 171 2.93 -4.24 -13.42
N ASP A 172 3.83 -5.21 -13.61
CA ASP A 172 3.54 -6.40 -14.41
C ASP A 172 2.46 -7.28 -13.78
N GLN A 173 2.33 -7.31 -12.45
CA GLN A 173 1.23 -8.00 -11.79
C GLN A 173 -0.09 -7.21 -11.89
N TYR A 174 -0.06 -5.89 -11.68
CA TYR A 174 -1.27 -5.07 -11.81
C TYR A 174 -1.87 -5.12 -13.22
N ARG A 175 -1.03 -5.25 -14.26
CA ARG A 175 -1.49 -5.42 -15.65
C ARG A 175 -2.30 -6.69 -15.89
N LYS A 176 -2.19 -7.69 -15.01
CA LYS A 176 -2.91 -8.97 -15.10
C LYS A 176 -4.23 -8.98 -14.33
N VAL A 177 -4.53 -7.91 -13.59
CA VAL A 177 -5.76 -7.81 -12.81
C VAL A 177 -6.98 -7.81 -13.74
N ASP A 178 -7.92 -8.71 -13.46
CA ASP A 178 -9.19 -8.79 -14.19
C ASP A 178 -10.16 -7.72 -13.67
N LEU A 179 -10.18 -6.57 -14.32
CA LEU A 179 -11.08 -5.47 -13.95
C LEU A 179 -12.55 -5.84 -14.12
N SER A 180 -12.89 -6.69 -15.08
CA SER A 180 -14.28 -7.11 -15.30
C SER A 180 -14.82 -7.95 -14.15
N LEU A 181 -13.95 -8.77 -13.53
CA LEU A 181 -14.28 -9.45 -12.29
C LEU A 181 -14.55 -8.47 -11.15
N LEU A 182 -13.69 -7.47 -10.97
CA LEU A 182 -13.82 -6.49 -9.89
C LEU A 182 -15.07 -5.62 -10.03
N GLU A 183 -15.43 -5.24 -11.25
CA GLU A 183 -16.64 -4.46 -11.55
C GLU A 183 -17.94 -5.28 -11.44
N SER A 184 -17.85 -6.61 -11.47
CA SER A 184 -19.01 -7.51 -11.42
C SER A 184 -19.23 -8.16 -10.05
N LEU A 185 -18.49 -7.75 -9.01
CA LEU A 185 -18.64 -8.29 -7.67
C LEU A 185 -20.06 -8.02 -7.12
N ASP A 186 -20.62 -9.04 -6.46
CA ASP A 186 -21.97 -8.97 -5.90
C ASP A 186 -22.01 -7.99 -4.72
N PRO A 187 -22.87 -6.95 -4.76
CA PRO A 187 -23.01 -6.02 -3.65
C PRO A 187 -23.70 -6.63 -2.43
N SER A 188 -24.17 -7.89 -2.45
CA SER A 188 -24.86 -8.53 -1.32
C SER A 188 -24.04 -8.52 -0.01
N ALA A 189 -22.71 -8.54 -0.10
CA ALA A 189 -21.82 -8.36 1.06
C ALA A 189 -22.07 -7.03 1.80
N THR A 190 -22.56 -6.00 1.11
CA THR A 190 -22.92 -4.69 1.71
C THR A 190 -24.22 -4.72 2.53
N SER A 191 -24.97 -5.82 2.48
CA SER A 191 -26.22 -6.01 3.24
C SER A 191 -26.03 -6.77 4.54
N ILE A 192 -24.82 -7.30 4.81
CA ILE A 192 -24.50 -7.99 6.06
C ILE A 192 -24.54 -6.99 7.21
N LYS A 193 -25.30 -7.30 8.25
CA LYS A 193 -25.44 -6.44 9.42
C LYS A 193 -24.35 -6.75 10.46
N PRO A 194 -23.81 -5.73 11.15
CA PRO A 194 -22.92 -5.93 12.28
C PRO A 194 -23.54 -6.85 13.34
N PRO A 195 -22.81 -7.84 13.87
CA PRO A 195 -23.28 -8.63 15.01
C PRO A 195 -23.37 -7.74 16.26
N LYS A 196 -24.26 -8.09 17.20
CA LYS A 196 -24.30 -7.40 18.50
C LYS A 196 -23.08 -7.78 19.32
N CYS A 197 -22.44 -6.79 19.95
CA CYS A 197 -21.34 -7.06 20.86
C CYS A 197 -21.81 -7.94 22.03
N SER A 198 -21.07 -9.00 22.31
CA SER A 198 -21.29 -9.86 23.46
C SER A 198 -19.96 -10.42 23.96
N PRO A 199 -19.82 -10.70 25.27
CA PRO A 199 -18.57 -11.23 25.82
C PRO A 199 -18.05 -12.48 25.10
N ASP A 200 -18.95 -13.30 24.54
CA ASP A 200 -18.63 -14.54 23.82
C ASP A 200 -17.89 -14.32 22.49
N LEU A 201 -17.88 -13.08 21.97
CA LEU A 201 -17.11 -12.73 20.77
C LEU A 201 -15.60 -12.61 21.05
N ILE A 202 -15.20 -12.48 22.32
CA ILE A 202 -13.82 -12.23 22.72
C ILE A 202 -13.27 -13.46 23.44
N LYS A 203 -12.22 -14.05 22.88
CA LYS A 203 -11.54 -15.22 23.45
C LYS A 203 -10.30 -14.83 24.25
N ASP A 204 -9.55 -13.84 23.78
CA ASP A 204 -8.35 -13.35 24.45
C ASP A 204 -8.69 -12.30 25.52
N THR A 205 -8.51 -12.65 26.79
CA THR A 205 -8.73 -11.73 27.92
C THR A 205 -7.46 -10.98 28.34
N LYS A 206 -6.32 -11.20 27.65
CA LYS A 206 -5.05 -10.51 27.92
C LYS A 206 -5.05 -9.15 27.22
N HIS A 207 -5.54 -9.07 26.00
CA HIS A 207 -5.49 -7.90 25.13
C HIS A 207 -6.86 -7.24 24.93
N PHE A 208 -7.94 -7.81 25.47
CA PHE A 208 -9.29 -7.26 25.33
C PHE A 208 -10.05 -7.31 26.65
N GLU A 209 -10.72 -6.21 26.96
CA GLU A 209 -11.91 -6.24 27.80
C GLU A 209 -13.10 -6.74 26.98
N ASN A 210 -14.04 -7.46 27.59
CA ASN A 210 -15.18 -8.06 26.90
C ASN A 210 -16.52 -7.42 27.27
N ASP A 211 -16.50 -6.27 27.94
CA ASP A 211 -17.70 -5.51 28.31
C ASP A 211 -18.09 -4.44 27.28
N PHE A 212 -17.22 -4.21 26.29
CA PHE A 212 -17.37 -3.27 25.19
C PHE A 212 -17.72 -1.84 25.63
N LYS A 213 -17.33 -1.44 26.84
CA LYS A 213 -17.57 -0.07 27.31
C LYS A 213 -16.63 0.90 26.61
N VAL A 214 -17.20 1.79 25.81
CA VAL A 214 -16.44 2.85 25.14
C VAL A 214 -16.20 4.01 26.11
N PRO A 215 -14.95 4.41 26.40
CA PRO A 215 -14.65 5.54 27.25
C PRO A 215 -15.29 6.84 26.79
N LYS A 216 -15.61 7.72 27.73
CA LYS A 216 -16.07 9.08 27.43
C LYS A 216 -14.95 9.87 26.75
N ALA A 217 -15.33 10.78 25.87
CA ALA A 217 -14.41 11.75 25.31
C ALA A 217 -13.75 12.57 26.44
N PRO A 218 -12.45 12.92 26.31
CA PRO A 218 -11.80 13.86 27.23
C PRO A 218 -12.57 15.18 27.37
N GLU A 219 -12.47 15.85 28.51
CA GLU A 219 -13.34 16.99 28.90
C GLU A 219 -13.45 18.10 27.83
N GLU A 220 -12.37 18.42 27.12
CA GLU A 220 -12.35 19.48 26.10
C GLU A 220 -12.89 19.03 24.73
N VAL A 221 -12.94 17.72 24.47
CA VAL A 221 -13.28 17.15 23.16
C VAL A 221 -14.75 17.39 22.77
N PRO A 222 -15.76 17.20 23.66
CA PRO A 222 -17.14 17.50 23.32
C PRO A 222 -17.37 18.94 22.84
N GLU A 223 -16.72 19.93 23.47
CA GLU A 223 -16.86 21.33 23.07
C GLU A 223 -16.14 21.60 21.74
N MET A 224 -15.00 20.93 21.48
CA MET A 224 -14.33 20.96 20.18
C MET A 224 -15.16 20.31 19.07
N ILE A 225 -15.79 19.16 19.34
CA ILE A 225 -16.73 18.50 18.40
C ILE A 225 -17.91 19.42 18.10
N LYS A 226 -18.44 20.11 19.11
CA LYS A 226 -19.58 21.00 18.93
C LYS A 226 -19.21 22.26 18.14
N ASN A 227 -18.14 22.95 18.50
CA ASN A 227 -17.82 24.27 17.96
C ASN A 227 -16.87 24.24 16.76
N GLY A 228 -16.17 23.13 16.56
CA GLY A 228 -15.07 23.03 15.61
C GLY A 228 -13.78 23.65 16.16
N ILE A 229 -12.67 23.40 15.45
CA ILE A 229 -11.38 24.02 15.78
C ILE A 229 -11.35 25.49 15.36
N LYS A 230 -10.65 26.34 16.12
CA LYS A 230 -10.44 27.75 15.75
C LYS A 230 -9.47 27.84 14.56
N ASN A 231 -9.81 28.66 13.57
CA ASN A 231 -9.00 28.90 12.37
C ASN A 231 -8.53 27.62 11.66
N PRO A 232 -9.46 26.74 11.22
CA PRO A 232 -9.08 25.50 10.55
C PRO A 232 -8.36 25.81 9.23
N ASN A 233 -7.31 25.06 8.94
CA ASN A 233 -6.71 25.04 7.61
C ASN A 233 -7.71 24.43 6.63
N LYS A 234 -8.33 25.27 5.78
CA LYS A 234 -9.25 24.82 4.74
C LYS A 234 -8.50 24.69 3.41
N GLY A 235 -8.26 23.46 3.00
CA GLY A 235 -7.77 23.17 1.66
C GLY A 235 -8.83 23.47 0.60
N ASN A 236 -8.39 23.80 -0.61
CA ASN A 236 -9.24 23.93 -1.79
C ASN A 236 -8.64 23.08 -2.91
N LEU A 237 -9.49 22.56 -3.80
CA LEU A 237 -9.03 21.88 -5.01
C LEU A 237 -8.32 22.91 -5.91
N VAL A 238 -7.12 22.55 -6.38
CA VAL A 238 -6.32 23.37 -7.30
C VAL A 238 -6.14 22.61 -8.61
N GLU A 239 -6.26 23.33 -9.72
CA GLU A 239 -6.09 22.76 -11.05
C GLU A 239 -4.63 22.37 -11.30
N VAL A 240 -4.40 21.16 -11.84
CA VAL A 240 -3.07 20.68 -12.21
C VAL A 240 -2.67 21.28 -13.57
N LYS A 241 -1.97 22.41 -13.53
CA LYS A 241 -1.52 23.12 -14.75
C LYS A 241 -0.18 22.66 -15.29
N ASN A 242 0.72 22.18 -14.43
CA ASN A 242 2.05 21.73 -14.83
C ASN A 242 2.11 20.21 -14.88
N THR A 243 1.95 19.65 -16.08
CA THR A 243 1.94 18.20 -16.30
C THR A 243 3.29 17.64 -16.72
N LYS A 244 4.27 18.48 -17.10
CA LYS A 244 5.59 18.03 -17.52
C LYS A 244 6.50 17.83 -16.30
N VAL A 245 7.14 16.66 -16.23
CA VAL A 245 8.13 16.37 -15.20
C VAL A 245 9.40 17.18 -15.49
N LYS A 246 9.85 17.96 -14.51
CA LYS A 246 11.02 18.85 -14.62
C LYS A 246 12.31 18.20 -14.16
N PHE A 247 12.20 17.10 -13.43
CA PHE A 247 13.31 16.40 -12.83
C PHE A 247 13.66 15.15 -13.64
N GLU A 248 14.92 14.78 -13.64
CA GLU A 248 15.35 13.53 -14.27
C GLU A 248 14.84 12.34 -13.47
N VAL A 249 14.24 11.39 -14.17
CA VAL A 249 13.83 10.11 -13.60
C VAL A 249 14.56 9.03 -14.37
N TYR A 250 15.18 8.12 -13.65
CA TYR A 250 15.95 7.01 -14.18
C TYR A 250 15.12 5.73 -14.04
N ASN A 251 15.20 4.83 -15.01
CA ASN A 251 14.71 3.47 -14.83
C ASN A 251 15.70 2.65 -13.96
N LYS A 252 15.35 1.40 -13.68
CA LYS A 252 16.17 0.47 -12.88
C LYS A 252 17.57 0.21 -13.45
N ASP A 253 17.76 0.42 -14.75
CA ASP A 253 19.03 0.21 -15.46
C ASP A 253 19.88 1.52 -15.54
N GLY A 254 19.41 2.60 -14.91
CA GLY A 254 20.09 3.90 -14.90
C GLY A 254 19.90 4.73 -16.19
N VAL A 255 18.91 4.39 -17.01
CA VAL A 255 18.56 5.13 -18.23
C VAL A 255 17.52 6.19 -17.91
N ILE A 256 17.75 7.42 -18.38
CA ILE A 256 16.80 8.53 -18.21
C ILE A 256 15.49 8.22 -18.97
N LEU A 257 14.36 8.40 -18.29
CA LEU A 257 13.02 8.35 -18.87
C LEU A 257 12.68 9.71 -19.50
N GLU A 258 12.42 9.70 -20.80
CA GLU A 258 12.07 10.90 -21.57
C GLU A 258 10.55 11.06 -21.68
N ASN A 259 10.12 12.31 -21.86
CA ASN A 259 8.70 12.67 -22.10
C ASN A 259 7.74 12.23 -20.99
N LEU A 260 8.22 12.14 -19.74
CA LEU A 260 7.35 11.90 -18.58
C LEU A 260 6.36 13.05 -18.41
N SER A 261 5.08 12.67 -18.30
CA SER A 261 3.99 13.62 -18.13
C SER A 261 2.84 13.03 -17.33
N ILE A 262 2.18 13.89 -16.56
CA ILE A 262 0.94 13.59 -15.85
C ILE A 262 -0.22 13.70 -16.84
N LYS A 263 -0.99 12.62 -16.99
CA LYS A 263 -2.28 12.65 -17.69
C LYS A 263 -3.37 13.00 -16.68
N VAL A 264 -3.93 14.20 -16.80
CA VAL A 264 -5.08 14.63 -15.99
C VAL A 264 -6.33 13.92 -16.53
N LEU A 265 -6.98 13.13 -15.68
CA LEU A 265 -8.23 12.45 -16.01
C LEU A 265 -9.42 13.38 -15.73
N GLN A 266 -10.56 13.10 -16.36
CA GLN A 266 -11.80 13.82 -16.06
C GLN A 266 -12.35 13.42 -14.68
N ASP A 267 -13.26 14.23 -14.15
CA ASP A 267 -13.96 13.90 -12.92
C ASP A 267 -14.60 12.50 -13.02
N PHE A 268 -14.52 11.74 -11.93
CA PHE A 268 -15.03 10.37 -11.81
C PHE A 268 -14.33 9.30 -12.68
N GLN A 269 -13.22 9.65 -13.35
CA GLN A 269 -12.36 8.65 -13.97
C GLN A 269 -11.31 8.12 -13.00
N SER A 270 -10.98 6.85 -13.14
CA SER A 270 -9.93 6.17 -12.36
C SER A 270 -8.73 5.83 -13.25
N ASN A 271 -7.53 5.82 -12.69
CA ASN A 271 -6.36 5.32 -13.37
C ASN A 271 -6.40 3.79 -13.39
N LEU A 272 -6.51 3.19 -14.57
CA LEU A 272 -6.56 1.74 -14.70
C LEU A 272 -5.17 1.15 -14.97
N PRO A 273 -4.85 -0.04 -14.44
CA PRO A 273 -3.63 -0.74 -14.79
C PRO A 273 -3.47 -0.88 -16.31
N GLY A 274 -2.25 -0.68 -16.80
CA GLY A 274 -1.95 -0.79 -18.24
C GLY A 274 -2.16 0.49 -19.05
N GLU A 275 -2.83 1.52 -18.52
CA GLU A 275 -3.03 2.80 -19.24
C GLU A 275 -1.80 3.74 -19.21
N LYS A 276 -0.58 3.21 -19.19
CA LYS A 276 0.63 4.04 -19.23
C LYS A 276 0.72 4.79 -20.56
N THR A 277 0.75 6.12 -20.50
CA THR A 277 0.85 6.98 -21.70
C THR A 277 2.13 7.81 -21.79
N SER A 278 3.09 7.68 -20.86
CA SER A 278 4.31 8.51 -20.83
C SER A 278 5.52 7.77 -20.21
N GLY A 279 6.74 8.28 -20.48
CA GLY A 279 7.99 7.77 -19.90
C GLY A 279 8.63 6.61 -20.66
N ALA A 280 9.10 6.86 -21.87
CA ALA A 280 9.90 5.87 -22.62
C ALA A 280 11.39 5.99 -22.22
N PRO A 281 12.15 4.88 -22.16
CA PRO A 281 13.60 4.95 -22.01
C PRO A 281 14.20 5.81 -23.13
N GLY A 282 14.98 6.83 -22.75
CA GLY A 282 15.75 7.63 -23.70
C GLY A 282 16.78 6.76 -24.42
N ALA A 283 17.21 7.21 -25.60
CA ALA A 283 18.30 6.53 -26.31
C ALA A 283 19.55 6.49 -25.42
N VAL A 284 20.18 5.32 -25.30
CA VAL A 284 21.45 5.18 -24.57
C VAL A 284 22.47 6.11 -25.23
N LYS A 285 22.81 7.22 -24.58
CA LYS A 285 23.92 8.07 -25.03
C LYS A 285 25.20 7.27 -24.82
N GLU A 286 25.79 6.74 -25.89
CA GLU A 286 27.14 6.21 -25.85
C GLU A 286 28.04 7.24 -25.15
N LYS A 287 28.67 6.84 -24.05
CA LYS A 287 29.74 7.63 -23.44
C LYS A 287 30.77 7.90 -24.54
N LYS A 288 30.85 9.14 -25.02
CA LYS A 288 31.92 9.56 -25.93
C LYS A 288 33.24 9.12 -25.30
N LYS A 289 33.94 8.18 -25.94
CA LYS A 289 35.34 7.89 -25.64
C LYS A 289 36.06 9.24 -25.64
N GLY A 290 36.66 9.60 -24.50
CA GLY A 290 37.46 10.82 -24.38
C GLY A 290 38.45 10.87 -25.53
N ALA A 291 38.52 12.02 -26.19
CA ALA A 291 39.47 12.25 -27.27
C ALA A 291 40.88 11.94 -26.76
N ALA A 292 41.51 10.92 -27.33
CA ALA A 292 42.93 10.70 -27.15
C ALA A 292 43.65 11.94 -27.69
N SER A 293 44.43 12.59 -26.83
CA SER A 293 45.35 13.65 -27.22
C SER A 293 46.30 13.11 -28.28
N THR A 294 46.31 13.77 -29.42
CA THR A 294 47.26 13.54 -30.51
C THR A 294 48.67 13.88 -30.04
N LEU A 295 49.49 12.86 -29.74
CA LEU A 295 50.94 13.02 -29.78
C LEU A 295 51.42 12.77 -31.21
N SER A 296 51.83 13.86 -31.86
CA SER A 296 52.66 13.84 -33.06
C SER A 296 54.05 13.29 -32.69
N THR A 297 54.46 12.17 -33.30
CA THR A 297 55.86 11.98 -33.70
C THR A 297 55.93 11.14 -34.98
N SER A 298 56.73 11.67 -35.89
CA SER A 298 57.06 11.23 -37.23
C SER A 298 58.01 10.03 -37.29
N ASN A 299 57.91 9.30 -38.42
CA ASN A 299 58.88 8.39 -39.02
C ASN A 299 59.16 7.06 -38.30
N ALA A 300 58.79 5.93 -38.93
CA ALA A 300 59.68 5.19 -39.83
C ALA A 300 59.05 3.85 -40.25
N LEU A 301 59.40 3.40 -41.46
CA LEU A 301 59.05 2.14 -42.08
C LEU A 301 59.30 0.93 -41.16
N SER A 302 58.47 -0.13 -41.30
CA SER A 302 58.86 -1.35 -42.04
C SER A 302 58.22 -2.66 -41.49
N LEU A 303 57.81 -3.49 -42.46
CA LEU A 303 57.94 -4.95 -42.55
C LEU A 303 56.98 -5.91 -41.82
N LEU A 304 56.45 -6.79 -42.68
CA LEU A 304 55.83 -8.10 -42.50
C LEU A 304 56.48 -9.01 -41.45
N ALA A 305 55.65 -9.90 -40.87
CA ALA A 305 55.79 -11.37 -40.75
C ALA A 305 55.07 -11.84 -39.46
N ALA A 306 53.98 -12.62 -39.51
CA ALA A 306 53.89 -14.06 -39.77
C ALA A 306 54.32 -14.96 -38.58
N VAL A 307 53.33 -15.71 -38.05
CA VAL A 307 53.35 -17.16 -37.77
C VAL A 307 53.64 -17.67 -36.33
N VAL A 308 52.86 -18.69 -35.95
CA VAL A 308 52.85 -19.64 -34.78
C VAL A 308 52.67 -19.00 -33.39
N GLY A 309 51.73 -19.37 -32.52
CA GLY A 309 51.14 -20.67 -32.21
C GLY A 309 51.88 -21.28 -31.00
N LEU A 310 51.23 -21.39 -29.84
CA LEU A 310 51.38 -22.53 -28.93
C LEU A 310 50.35 -22.45 -27.79
N THR A 311 49.61 -23.54 -27.69
CA THR A 311 48.92 -24.09 -26.52
C THR A 311 49.76 -24.06 -25.23
N LEU A 312 49.15 -23.84 -24.06
CA LEU A 312 49.09 -24.84 -22.97
C LEU A 312 48.39 -24.33 -21.68
N LEU A 313 47.53 -25.21 -21.15
CA LEU A 313 47.23 -25.55 -19.74
C LEU A 313 46.78 -24.46 -18.73
N MET A 314 45.55 -24.55 -18.22
CA MET A 314 45.19 -25.18 -16.92
C MET A 314 45.85 -24.52 -15.71
N VAL A 315 45.08 -23.75 -14.92
CA VAL A 315 44.32 -24.19 -13.73
C VAL A 315 43.09 -23.29 -13.62
#